data_AF-A0A2S3U935-F1
#
_entry.id   AF-A0A2S3U935-F1
#
_cell.length_a   1.000
_cell.length_b   1.000
_cell.length_c   1.000
_cell.angle_alpha   90.00
_cell.angle_beta   90.00
_cell.angle_gamma   90.00
#
_symmetry.space_group_name_H-M   'P 1'
#
loop_
_entity.id
_entity.type
_entity.pdbx_description
1 polymer ?
#
loop_
_entity_poly.entity_id
_entity_poly.type
_entity_poly.pdbx_seq_one_letter_code
_entity_poly.pdbx_strand_id
1 'polypeptide(L)'
;MTDFWSIGHKTAAKLDDWVFIPCLILAHADRQQLKRKFGVLGDALYFHSWGIDYSDLTKRYVPRSDNRGYGNSQVLMRDYTTREDIETVLFEIADQVATRLRKHDVLGEVIGISVGFATPDEHNRHGWSAQTKVDPTNATNDLIRAVQYLFESRWQGNALRNLGVRVNRISKPSTFQLSLFEDNDRHTANLRWNMPSTRFGPGTAIAQSFGGIARSQPEQRLSAQVYWAGTKLDWKVNHDVSRI
;
A
#
# COMPACT_ATOMS: atom_id res chain seq x y z
N MET A 1 -24.02 15.47 11.08
CA MET A 1 -23.99 14.38 10.08
C MET A 1 -23.27 13.13 10.58
N THR A 2 -22.18 13.28 11.33
CA THR A 2 -21.40 12.13 11.88
C THR A 2 -22.07 11.39 13.03
N ASP A 3 -23.18 11.91 13.57
CA ASP A 3 -23.95 11.24 14.63
C ASP A 3 -24.69 10.00 14.13
N PHE A 4 -24.81 9.84 12.81
CA PHE A 4 -25.44 8.70 12.18
C PHE A 4 -24.45 7.54 12.00
N TRP A 5 -24.87 6.34 12.40
CA TRP A 5 -24.09 5.12 12.24
C TRP A 5 -23.67 4.91 10.77
N SER A 6 -22.44 4.41 10.53
CA SER A 6 -21.81 4.29 9.21
C SER A 6 -21.38 5.58 8.50
N ILE A 7 -21.62 6.78 9.06
CA ILE A 7 -21.10 8.04 8.50
C ILE A 7 -19.90 8.55 9.30
N GLY A 8 -18.69 8.21 8.85
CA GLY A 8 -17.45 8.79 9.39
C GLY A 8 -17.15 10.17 8.80
N HIS A 9 -16.21 10.91 9.40
CA HIS A 9 -15.82 12.27 8.97
C HIS A 9 -15.53 12.40 7.47
N LYS A 10 -14.88 11.41 6.86
CA LYS A 10 -14.60 11.42 5.41
C LYS A 10 -15.85 11.28 4.55
N THR A 11 -16.83 10.50 5.01
CA THR A 11 -18.11 10.33 4.31
C THR A 11 -18.96 11.57 4.48
N ALA A 12 -18.98 12.16 5.68
CA ALA A 12 -19.64 13.44 5.95
C ALA A 12 -19.10 14.55 5.06
N ALA A 13 -17.78 14.75 5.01
CA ALA A 13 -17.16 15.76 4.14
C ALA A 13 -17.55 15.59 2.66
N LYS A 14 -17.60 14.34 2.16
CA LYS A 14 -18.06 14.06 0.78
C LYS A 14 -19.54 14.36 0.55
N LEU A 15 -20.38 14.21 1.58
CA LEU A 15 -21.81 14.53 1.52
C LEU A 15 -22.01 16.05 1.56
N ASP A 16 -21.25 16.74 2.41
CA ASP A 16 -21.25 18.20 2.52
C ASP A 16 -20.80 18.85 1.21
N ASP A 17 -19.70 18.36 0.61
CA ASP A 17 -19.19 18.82 -0.68
C ASP A 17 -20.17 18.56 -1.84
N TRP A 18 -20.95 17.48 -1.75
CA TRP A 18 -21.83 17.08 -2.86
C TRP A 18 -23.11 17.91 -2.89
N VAL A 19 -23.77 18.13 -1.74
CA VAL A 19 -25.11 18.75 -1.73
C VAL A 19 -25.38 19.62 -0.48
N PHE A 20 -24.42 19.87 0.42
CA PHE A 20 -24.65 20.65 1.65
C PHE A 20 -25.87 20.12 2.46
N ILE A 21 -25.93 18.79 2.63
CA ILE A 21 -27.13 18.05 3.06
C ILE A 21 -27.17 17.85 4.58
N PRO A 22 -28.27 18.22 5.27
CA PRO A 22 -28.70 17.58 6.51
C PRO A 22 -29.43 16.26 6.22
N CYS A 23 -29.47 15.32 7.19
CA CYS A 23 -30.05 13.98 7.03
C CYS A 23 -31.45 13.94 6.36
N LEU A 24 -32.29 14.94 6.64
CA LEU A 24 -33.63 15.10 6.02
C LEU A 24 -33.59 15.25 4.49
N ILE A 25 -32.55 15.89 3.93
CA ILE A 25 -32.41 16.05 2.47
C ILE A 25 -31.89 14.74 1.83
N LEU A 26 -31.17 13.89 2.58
CA LEU A 26 -30.73 12.58 2.10
C LEU A 26 -31.91 11.66 1.78
N ALA A 27 -32.99 11.75 2.56
CA ALA A 27 -34.24 11.02 2.34
C ALA A 27 -34.97 11.46 1.05
N HIS A 28 -34.83 12.74 0.69
CA HIS A 28 -35.47 13.31 -0.51
C HIS A 28 -34.53 13.35 -1.73
N ALA A 29 -33.27 12.95 -1.57
CA ALA A 29 -32.31 12.89 -2.65
C ALA A 29 -32.63 11.74 -3.62
N ASP A 30 -32.27 11.92 -4.89
CA ASP A 30 -32.43 10.88 -5.89
C ASP A 30 -31.54 9.68 -5.54
N ARG A 31 -32.20 8.56 -5.17
CA ARG A 31 -31.56 7.30 -4.81
C ARG A 31 -30.57 6.82 -5.89
N GLN A 32 -30.89 6.98 -7.18
CA GLN A 32 -29.97 6.55 -8.23
C GLN A 32 -28.69 7.38 -8.24
N GLN A 33 -28.78 8.68 -7.98
CA GLN A 33 -27.61 9.56 -7.91
C GLN A 33 -26.74 9.21 -6.70
N LEU A 34 -27.35 8.97 -5.54
CA LEU A 34 -26.67 8.48 -4.34
C LEU A 34 -25.94 7.15 -4.60
N LYS A 35 -26.59 6.18 -5.24
CA LYS A 35 -25.98 4.91 -5.60
C LYS A 35 -24.84 5.06 -6.60
N ARG A 36 -24.97 5.94 -7.60
CA ARG A 36 -23.88 6.22 -8.55
C ARG A 36 -22.66 6.83 -7.86
N LYS A 37 -22.87 7.70 -6.87
CA LYS A 37 -21.79 8.41 -6.16
C LYS A 37 -21.12 7.55 -5.08
N PHE A 38 -21.91 6.80 -4.30
CA PHE A 38 -21.44 6.07 -3.11
C PHE A 38 -21.55 4.54 -3.23
N GLY A 39 -22.03 4.01 -4.36
CA GLY A 39 -22.20 2.57 -4.57
C GLY A 39 -23.27 1.97 -3.66
N VAL A 40 -23.00 0.77 -3.14
CA VAL A 40 -23.89 0.07 -2.18
C VAL A 40 -24.14 0.93 -0.93
N LEU A 41 -23.16 1.73 -0.51
CA LEU A 41 -23.32 2.65 0.62
C LEU A 41 -24.35 3.73 0.33
N GLY A 42 -24.51 4.17 -0.93
CA GLY A 42 -25.52 5.16 -1.31
C GLY A 42 -26.94 4.65 -1.14
N ASP A 43 -27.20 3.39 -1.52
CA ASP A 43 -28.47 2.72 -1.25
C ASP A 43 -28.72 2.61 0.26
N ALA A 44 -27.70 2.20 1.03
CA ALA A 44 -27.81 2.08 2.48
C ALA A 44 -28.16 3.44 3.12
N LEU A 45 -27.43 4.50 2.76
CA LEU A 45 -27.66 5.86 3.25
C LEU A 45 -29.10 6.36 2.97
N TYR A 46 -29.61 6.09 1.77
CA TYR A 46 -31.00 6.44 1.42
C TYR A 46 -32.00 5.74 2.34
N PHE A 47 -31.95 4.40 2.43
CA PHE A 47 -32.89 3.66 3.28
C PHE A 47 -32.77 4.03 4.77
N HIS A 48 -31.54 4.21 5.25
CA HIS A 48 -31.26 4.62 6.62
C HIS A 48 -31.84 6.01 6.95
N SER A 49 -31.82 6.95 5.99
CA SER A 49 -32.45 8.28 6.18
C SER A 49 -33.97 8.23 6.27
N TRP A 50 -34.60 7.15 5.79
CA TRP A 50 -36.01 6.83 5.99
C TRP A 50 -36.27 5.96 7.23
N GLY A 51 -35.23 5.66 8.02
CA GLY A 51 -35.32 4.78 9.18
C GLY A 51 -35.46 3.29 8.82
N ILE A 52 -35.17 2.91 7.58
CA ILE A 52 -35.28 1.54 7.08
C ILE A 52 -33.91 0.88 7.15
N ASP A 53 -33.76 -0.13 8.01
CA ASP A 53 -32.58 -0.99 8.08
C ASP A 53 -33.00 -2.47 7.97
N TYR A 54 -32.49 -3.16 6.95
CA TYR A 54 -32.76 -4.58 6.70
C TYR A 54 -31.69 -5.50 7.29
N SER A 55 -30.82 -4.98 8.15
CA SER A 55 -29.79 -5.75 8.82
C SER A 55 -30.40 -6.85 9.69
N ASP A 56 -30.13 -8.10 9.32
CA ASP A 56 -30.57 -9.27 10.06
C ASP A 56 -29.65 -9.51 11.26
N LEU A 57 -30.03 -9.00 12.43
CA LEU A 57 -29.25 -9.11 13.67
C LEU A 57 -29.07 -10.56 14.14
N THR A 58 -29.88 -11.50 13.64
CA THR A 58 -29.77 -12.92 13.99
C THR A 58 -28.59 -13.59 13.27
N LYS A 59 -28.14 -13.03 12.14
CA LYS A 59 -26.96 -13.49 11.41
C LYS A 59 -25.71 -12.83 11.95
N ARG A 60 -25.07 -13.50 12.92
CA ARG A 60 -23.73 -13.11 13.37
C ARG A 60 -22.79 -13.10 12.15
N TYR A 61 -22.19 -11.94 11.88
CA TYR A 61 -21.17 -11.81 10.85
C TYR A 61 -20.00 -12.75 11.17
N VAL A 62 -19.82 -13.77 10.33
CA VAL A 62 -18.62 -14.62 10.35
C VAL A 62 -17.68 -14.07 9.29
N PRO A 63 -16.50 -13.53 9.68
CA PRO A 63 -15.52 -13.08 8.71
C PRO A 63 -15.18 -14.21 7.74
N ARG A 64 -15.21 -13.95 6.44
CA ARG A 64 -14.84 -14.97 5.47
C ARG A 64 -13.39 -15.39 5.70
N SER A 65 -13.14 -16.69 5.79
CA SER A 65 -11.82 -17.25 6.12
C SER A 65 -10.78 -17.02 5.02
N ASP A 66 -11.22 -16.86 3.78
CA ASP A 66 -10.42 -16.63 2.57
C ASP A 66 -9.76 -15.24 2.51
N ASN A 67 -10.37 -14.23 3.16
CA ASN A 67 -9.90 -12.85 3.18
C ASN A 67 -9.10 -12.49 4.44
N ARG A 68 -8.58 -13.48 5.17
CA ARG A 68 -7.79 -13.24 6.37
C ARG A 68 -6.41 -12.72 5.98
N GLY A 69 -6.09 -11.48 6.37
CA GLY A 69 -4.71 -10.96 6.34
C GLY A 69 -4.09 -11.02 7.73
N TYR A 70 -2.77 -11.15 7.80
CA TYR A 70 -2.01 -11.05 9.05
C TYR A 70 -1.21 -9.77 9.02
N GLY A 71 -1.24 -9.00 10.10
CA GLY A 71 -0.47 -7.78 10.17
C GLY A 71 -0.41 -7.26 11.59
N ASN A 72 0.56 -6.40 11.81
CA ASN A 72 0.67 -5.60 13.02
C ASN A 72 1.21 -4.21 12.67
N SER A 73 0.91 -3.25 13.52
CA SER A 73 1.36 -1.86 13.37
C SER A 73 1.59 -1.24 14.74
N GLN A 74 2.54 -0.33 14.81
CA GLN A 74 2.94 0.36 16.02
C GLN A 74 3.00 1.86 15.77
N VAL A 75 2.47 2.61 16.74
CA VAL A 75 2.77 4.04 16.90
C VAL A 75 4.02 4.15 17.75
N LEU A 76 5.02 4.86 17.25
CA LEU A 76 6.33 5.01 17.89
C LEU A 76 6.25 6.04 19.02
N MET A 77 7.05 5.81 20.08
CA MET A 77 7.06 6.68 21.27
C MET A 77 7.73 8.03 21.03
N ARG A 78 8.66 8.07 20.07
CA ARG A 78 9.37 9.28 19.60
C ARG A 78 9.40 9.28 18.07
N ASP A 79 9.93 10.32 17.47
CA ASP A 79 10.07 10.40 16.02
C ASP A 79 11.37 9.70 15.63
N TYR A 80 11.29 8.81 14.64
CA TYR A 80 12.42 8.01 14.21
C TYR A 80 12.94 8.56 12.88
N THR A 81 14.24 8.83 12.81
CA THR A 81 14.91 9.46 11.65
C THR A 81 16.10 8.67 11.13
N THR A 82 16.60 7.70 11.89
CA THR A 82 17.72 6.83 11.50
C THR A 82 17.20 5.57 10.85
N ARG A 83 17.90 5.10 9.81
CA ARG A 83 17.51 3.91 9.06
C ARG A 83 17.44 2.69 9.98
N GLU A 84 18.47 2.54 10.79
CA GLU A 84 18.73 1.40 11.64
C GLU A 84 17.62 1.23 12.70
N ASP A 85 17.21 2.33 13.34
CA ASP A 85 16.12 2.29 14.32
C ASP A 85 14.79 1.91 13.67
N ILE A 86 14.51 2.43 12.47
CA ILE A 86 13.26 2.16 11.74
C ILE A 86 13.21 0.71 11.26
N GLU A 87 14.30 0.23 10.65
CA GLU A 87 14.42 -1.15 10.18
C GLU A 87 14.29 -2.14 11.33
N THR A 88 14.92 -1.85 12.48
CA THR A 88 14.78 -2.68 13.68
C THR A 88 13.31 -2.88 14.05
N VAL A 89 12.52 -1.81 14.10
CA VAL A 89 11.09 -1.90 14.43
C VAL A 89 10.31 -2.63 13.32
N LEU A 90 10.58 -2.34 12.05
CA LEU A 90 9.93 -3.04 10.93
C LEU A 90 10.21 -4.55 10.95
N PHE A 91 11.43 -4.95 11.28
CA PHE A 91 11.83 -6.36 11.37
C PHE A 91 11.19 -7.05 12.57
N GLU A 92 11.09 -6.37 13.71
CA GLU A 92 10.35 -6.88 14.86
C GLU A 92 8.88 -7.14 14.53
N ILE A 93 8.22 -6.17 13.89
CA ILE A 93 6.82 -6.33 13.44
C ILE A 93 6.72 -7.49 12.43
N ALA A 94 7.66 -7.61 11.50
CA ALA A 94 7.69 -8.70 10.53
C ALA A 94 7.82 -10.08 11.21
N ASP A 95 8.68 -10.21 12.23
CA ASP A 95 8.83 -11.46 12.97
C ASP A 95 7.57 -11.82 13.79
N GLN A 96 6.93 -10.84 14.41
CA GLN A 96 5.65 -11.04 15.08
C GLN A 96 4.58 -11.55 14.11
N VAL A 97 4.52 -10.99 12.90
CA VAL A 97 3.60 -11.46 11.84
C VAL A 97 3.96 -12.87 11.38
N ALA A 98 5.24 -13.16 11.15
CA ALA A 98 5.73 -14.49 10.77
C ALA A 98 5.37 -15.55 11.82
N THR A 99 5.56 -15.23 13.10
CA THR A 99 5.17 -16.08 14.24
C THR A 99 3.67 -16.38 14.25
N ARG A 100 2.83 -15.39 13.92
CA ARG A 100 1.38 -15.60 13.80
C ARG A 100 1.03 -16.48 12.60
N LEU A 101 1.70 -16.32 11.45
CA LEU A 101 1.49 -17.19 10.29
C LEU A 101 1.81 -18.65 10.64
N ARG A 102 2.96 -18.90 11.28
CA ARG A 102 3.36 -20.24 11.75
C ARG A 102 2.39 -20.82 12.78
N LYS A 103 1.96 -20.01 13.76
CA LYS A 103 0.97 -20.42 14.77
C LYS A 103 -0.36 -20.86 14.15
N HIS A 104 -0.73 -20.29 13.01
CA HIS A 104 -1.95 -20.64 12.29
C HIS A 104 -1.74 -21.64 11.15
N ASP A 105 -0.52 -22.17 10.98
CA ASP A 105 -0.15 -23.11 9.91
C ASP A 105 -0.55 -22.62 8.51
N VAL A 106 -0.16 -21.38 8.21
CA VAL A 106 -0.45 -20.74 6.91
C VAL A 106 0.78 -20.06 6.32
N LEU A 107 0.74 -19.86 5.01
CA LEU A 107 1.71 -19.13 4.19
C LEU A 107 1.08 -17.87 3.61
N GLY A 108 1.89 -16.87 3.26
CA GLY A 108 1.41 -15.67 2.57
C GLY A 108 2.28 -15.30 1.37
N GLU A 109 1.66 -14.69 0.36
CA GLU A 109 2.32 -14.33 -0.90
C GLU A 109 2.57 -12.82 -1.05
N VAL A 110 1.77 -11.97 -0.39
CA VAL A 110 1.85 -10.51 -0.57
C VAL A 110 2.23 -9.86 0.73
N ILE A 111 3.44 -9.31 0.75
CA ILE A 111 4.02 -8.62 1.90
C ILE A 111 3.95 -7.12 1.61
N GLY A 112 3.46 -6.35 2.58
CA GLY A 112 3.35 -4.91 2.46
C GLY A 112 3.74 -4.21 3.73
N ILE A 113 4.23 -2.98 3.57
CA ILE A 113 4.54 -2.06 4.66
C ILE A 113 3.66 -0.82 4.56
N SER A 114 3.37 -0.25 5.71
CA SER A 114 2.71 1.05 5.87
C SER A 114 3.56 1.91 6.78
N VAL A 115 3.83 3.13 6.34
CA VAL A 115 4.66 4.10 7.04
C VAL A 115 3.87 5.39 7.19
N GLY A 116 3.77 5.91 8.40
CA GLY A 116 3.21 7.22 8.72
C GLY A 116 4.32 8.18 9.13
N PHE A 117 4.28 9.39 8.56
CA PHE A 117 5.22 10.45 8.88
C PHE A 117 4.88 11.11 10.22
N ALA A 118 5.90 11.62 10.91
CA ALA A 118 5.72 12.44 12.11
C ALA A 118 5.08 13.79 11.79
N THR A 119 5.49 14.38 10.67
CA THR A 119 4.89 15.59 10.09
C THR A 119 4.49 15.32 8.64
N PRO A 120 3.41 15.94 8.13
CA PRO A 120 3.08 15.86 6.71
C PRO A 120 4.26 16.28 5.85
N ASP A 121 4.41 15.62 4.69
CA ASP A 121 5.45 16.00 3.72
C ASP A 121 5.06 17.28 2.94
N GLU A 122 5.93 17.69 2.04
CA GLU A 122 5.75 18.86 1.17
C GLU A 122 4.45 18.84 0.34
N HIS A 123 3.89 17.64 0.11
CA HIS A 123 2.66 17.42 -0.63
C HIS A 123 1.46 17.18 0.29
N ASN A 124 1.60 17.51 1.58
CA ASN A 124 0.61 17.29 2.63
C ASN A 124 0.19 15.81 2.77
N ARG A 125 1.09 14.87 2.46
CA ARG A 125 0.85 13.43 2.67
C ARG A 125 1.29 13.07 4.08
N HIS A 126 0.52 12.22 4.74
CA HIS A 126 0.79 11.76 6.11
C HIS A 126 1.57 10.44 6.17
N GLY A 127 1.99 9.91 5.02
CA GLY A 127 2.64 8.61 4.95
C GLY A 127 2.50 7.95 3.58
N TRP A 128 2.94 6.70 3.49
CA TRP A 128 2.87 5.88 2.29
C TRP A 128 2.76 4.40 2.62
N SER A 129 2.41 3.61 1.62
CA SER A 129 2.39 2.15 1.72
C SER A 129 2.95 1.55 0.44
N ALA A 130 3.64 0.42 0.57
CA ALA A 130 4.16 -0.34 -0.57
C ALA A 130 3.97 -1.84 -0.31
N GLN A 131 3.91 -2.63 -1.38
CA GLN A 131 3.77 -4.08 -1.29
C GLN A 131 4.54 -4.77 -2.42
N THR A 132 4.98 -5.99 -2.15
CA THR A 132 5.62 -6.88 -3.12
C THR A 132 5.01 -8.28 -3.04
N LYS A 133 5.14 -9.03 -4.12
CA LYS A 133 4.74 -10.44 -4.18
C LYS A 133 5.99 -11.31 -4.04
N VAL A 134 5.88 -12.36 -3.23
CA VAL A 134 6.88 -13.42 -3.04
C VAL A 134 6.22 -14.79 -3.22
N ASP A 135 7.04 -15.84 -3.28
CA ASP A 135 6.53 -17.20 -3.18
C ASP A 135 5.88 -17.41 -1.79
N PRO A 136 4.84 -18.26 -1.67
CA PRO A 136 4.15 -18.49 -0.40
C PRO A 136 5.14 -18.87 0.72
N THR A 137 5.24 -18.03 1.74
CA THR A 137 6.21 -18.23 2.84
C THR A 137 5.62 -17.82 4.19
N ASN A 138 6.17 -18.38 5.25
CA ASN A 138 5.98 -17.96 6.65
C ASN A 138 7.32 -17.83 7.39
N ALA A 139 8.44 -17.84 6.65
CA ALA A 139 9.77 -17.69 7.18
C ALA A 139 10.05 -16.22 7.53
N THR A 140 10.57 -15.98 8.73
CA THR A 140 10.88 -14.62 9.21
C THR A 140 11.87 -13.91 8.27
N ASN A 141 12.90 -14.62 7.81
CA ASN A 141 13.94 -14.04 6.94
C ASN A 141 13.40 -13.56 5.59
N ASP A 142 12.45 -14.28 4.99
CA ASP A 142 11.84 -13.88 3.71
C ASP A 142 10.99 -12.62 3.89
N LEU A 143 10.23 -12.55 4.99
CA LEU A 143 9.43 -11.38 5.34
C LEU A 143 10.31 -10.16 5.60
N ILE A 144 11.39 -10.31 6.38
CA ILE A 144 12.36 -9.24 6.65
C ILE A 144 12.98 -8.72 5.36
N ARG A 145 13.44 -9.61 4.47
CA ARG A 145 14.03 -9.21 3.18
C ARG A 145 13.04 -8.42 2.32
N ALA A 146 11.80 -8.87 2.24
CA ALA A 146 10.76 -8.16 1.49
C ALA A 146 10.44 -6.79 2.11
N VAL A 147 10.37 -6.70 3.43
CA VAL A 147 10.13 -5.46 4.18
C VAL A 147 11.29 -4.48 3.98
N GLN A 148 12.53 -4.94 4.09
CA GLN A 148 13.74 -4.16 3.85
C GLN A 148 13.74 -3.60 2.42
N TYR A 149 13.53 -4.46 1.42
CA TYR A 149 13.45 -4.05 0.02
C TYR A 149 12.39 -2.95 -0.21
N LEU A 150 11.19 -3.12 0.36
CA LEU A 150 10.13 -2.13 0.23
C LEU A 150 10.50 -0.81 0.91
N PHE A 151 11.15 -0.86 2.08
CA PHE A 151 11.54 0.32 2.83
C PHE A 151 12.64 1.11 2.11
N GLU A 152 13.72 0.45 1.72
CA GLU A 152 14.84 1.06 0.99
C GLU A 152 14.41 1.67 -0.34
N SER A 153 13.42 1.07 -1.01
CA SER A 153 12.93 1.58 -2.31
C SER A 153 12.18 2.92 -2.24
N ARG A 154 11.74 3.35 -1.05
CA ARG A 154 10.80 4.48 -0.88
C ARG A 154 11.23 5.50 0.16
N TRP A 155 11.97 5.13 1.19
CA TRP A 155 12.29 6.04 2.28
C TRP A 155 13.38 7.04 1.89
N GLN A 156 13.10 8.33 2.10
CA GLN A 156 13.94 9.45 1.67
C GLN A 156 14.54 10.24 2.86
N GLY A 157 14.52 9.66 4.07
CA GLY A 157 15.02 10.32 5.28
C GLY A 157 13.96 11.08 6.09
N ASN A 158 12.67 10.98 5.73
CA ASN A 158 11.59 11.62 6.50
C ASN A 158 11.46 10.99 7.90
N ALA A 159 11.13 11.82 8.90
CA ALA A 159 10.83 11.38 10.25
C ALA A 159 9.52 10.58 10.29
N LEU A 160 9.56 9.41 10.93
CA LEU A 160 8.45 8.46 10.97
C LEU A 160 7.86 8.34 12.37
N ARG A 161 6.54 8.11 12.43
CA ARG A 161 5.78 7.96 13.68
C ARG A 161 4.94 6.68 13.74
N ASN A 162 4.52 6.15 12.60
CA ASN A 162 3.73 4.92 12.55
C ASN A 162 4.39 3.93 11.59
N LEU A 163 4.52 2.68 12.00
CA LEU A 163 5.07 1.61 11.16
C LEU A 163 4.12 0.41 11.20
N GLY A 164 4.04 -0.33 10.11
CA GLY A 164 3.23 -1.53 10.05
C GLY A 164 3.66 -2.46 8.93
N VAL A 165 3.49 -3.75 9.18
CA VAL A 165 3.74 -4.82 8.23
C VAL A 165 2.47 -5.65 8.10
N ARG A 166 2.12 -6.01 6.87
CA ARG A 166 1.01 -6.92 6.57
C ARG A 166 1.42 -8.00 5.58
N VAL A 167 0.75 -9.13 5.71
CA VAL A 167 0.82 -10.27 4.80
C VAL A 167 -0.61 -10.64 4.40
N ASN A 168 -0.84 -10.72 3.09
CA ASN A 168 -2.12 -11.06 2.46
C ASN A 168 -1.94 -12.27 1.54
N ARG A 169 -3.06 -12.70 0.93
CA ARG A 169 -3.13 -13.89 0.05
C ARG A 169 -2.63 -15.14 0.78
N ILE A 170 -3.42 -15.51 1.78
CA ILE A 170 -3.07 -16.58 2.71
C ILE A 170 -3.48 -17.92 2.12
N SER A 171 -2.55 -18.87 2.16
CA SER A 171 -2.76 -20.25 1.73
C SER A 171 -2.32 -21.22 2.84
N LYS A 172 -2.79 -22.46 2.78
CA LYS A 172 -2.23 -23.53 3.62
C LYS A 172 -0.98 -24.09 2.95
N PRO A 173 0.04 -24.51 3.71
CA PRO A 173 1.14 -25.28 3.16
C PRO A 173 0.57 -26.51 2.42
N SER A 174 0.96 -26.69 1.17
CA SER A 174 0.75 -27.98 0.50
C SER A 174 1.71 -28.98 1.13
N THR A 175 1.21 -30.13 1.57
CA THR A 175 2.04 -31.23 2.08
C THR A 175 3.00 -31.70 0.98
N PHE A 176 4.20 -31.14 0.91
CA PHE A 176 5.29 -31.76 0.19
C PHE A 176 5.87 -32.84 1.11
N GLN A 177 5.68 -34.09 0.72
CA GLN A 177 6.37 -35.22 1.31
C GLN A 177 7.87 -35.02 1.04
N LEU A 178 8.65 -34.73 2.10
CA LEU A 178 10.11 -34.73 2.02
C LEU A 178 10.56 -36.15 1.66
N SER A 179 11.19 -36.31 0.50
CA SER A 179 11.92 -37.52 0.19
C SER A 179 13.02 -37.69 1.25
N LEU A 180 13.02 -38.81 1.97
CA LEU A 180 13.99 -39.09 3.04
C LEU A 180 15.45 -39.20 2.54
N PHE A 181 15.66 -39.13 1.22
CA PHE A 181 16.93 -39.42 0.54
C PHE A 181 17.36 -38.31 -0.44
N GLU A 182 16.89 -37.07 -0.29
CA GLU A 182 17.49 -35.96 -1.04
C GLU A 182 18.81 -35.53 -0.37
N ASP A 183 19.92 -35.69 -1.10
CA ASP A 183 21.26 -35.28 -0.72
C ASP A 183 21.28 -33.84 -0.18
N ASN A 184 22.01 -33.65 0.92
CA ASN A 184 22.13 -32.43 1.73
C ASN A 184 22.77 -31.23 1.00
N ASP A 185 23.05 -31.34 -0.30
CA ASP A 185 23.79 -30.35 -1.09
C ASP A 185 22.88 -29.38 -1.89
N ARG A 186 21.56 -29.40 -1.68
CA ARG A 186 20.61 -28.54 -2.42
C ARG A 186 19.98 -27.39 -1.66
N HIS A 187 20.42 -27.09 -0.44
CA HIS A 187 19.93 -25.92 0.31
C HIS A 187 20.52 -24.56 -0.12
N THR A 188 21.35 -24.51 -1.17
CA THR A 188 21.91 -23.25 -1.71
C THR A 188 21.50 -22.92 -3.14
N ALA A 189 20.66 -23.74 -3.81
CA ALA A 189 20.35 -23.53 -5.22
C ALA A 189 18.88 -23.78 -5.55
N ASN A 190 17.97 -22.93 -5.05
CA ASN A 190 16.70 -22.64 -5.73
C ASN A 190 16.00 -21.36 -5.22
N LEU A 191 16.77 -20.38 -4.74
CA LEU A 191 16.30 -18.99 -4.71
C LEU A 191 16.40 -18.42 -6.14
N ARG A 192 15.61 -18.98 -7.06
CA ARG A 192 15.39 -18.34 -8.35
C ARG A 192 14.44 -17.17 -8.12
N TRP A 193 15.00 -16.12 -7.54
CA TRP A 193 14.39 -14.80 -7.52
C TRP A 193 14.17 -14.37 -8.96
N ASN A 194 12.93 -14.47 -9.43
CA ASN A 194 12.49 -13.56 -10.47
C ASN A 194 12.46 -12.17 -9.82
N MET A 195 13.58 -11.44 -9.88
CA MET A 195 13.52 -9.98 -9.95
C MET A 195 12.40 -9.65 -10.94
N PRO A 196 11.40 -8.82 -10.58
CA PRO A 196 10.48 -8.32 -11.58
C PRO A 196 11.32 -7.51 -12.56
N SER A 197 11.76 -8.12 -13.66
CA SER A 197 12.17 -7.38 -14.84
C SER A 197 10.98 -6.49 -15.16
N THR A 198 11.20 -5.19 -15.11
CA THR A 198 10.25 -4.12 -15.39
C THR A 198 9.22 -4.55 -16.45
N ARG A 199 8.08 -5.03 -15.98
CA ARG A 199 6.87 -5.23 -16.77
C ARG A 199 5.76 -4.60 -15.97
N PHE A 200 5.62 -3.29 -16.17
CA PHE A 200 4.35 -2.63 -15.95
C PHE A 200 3.32 -3.35 -16.82
N GLY A 201 2.54 -4.25 -16.21
CA GLY A 201 1.29 -4.72 -16.79
C GLY A 201 0.25 -3.59 -16.73
N PRO A 202 -0.58 -3.39 -17.76
CA PRO A 202 -1.59 -2.36 -17.75
C PRO A 202 -2.75 -2.75 -16.81
N GLY A 203 -3.07 -1.86 -15.87
CA GLY A 203 -4.18 -1.99 -14.90
C GLY A 203 -3.67 -2.45 -13.53
N THR A 204 -3.65 -1.62 -12.49
CA THR A 204 -4.72 -0.75 -12.00
C THR A 204 -4.15 0.60 -11.59
N ALA A 205 -4.24 1.58 -12.47
CA ALA A 205 -4.22 2.97 -12.05
C ALA A 205 -5.54 3.23 -11.33
N ILE A 206 -5.51 3.50 -10.03
CA ILE A 206 -6.62 4.20 -9.38
C ILE A 206 -6.53 5.64 -9.90
N ALA A 207 -7.18 5.88 -11.03
CA ALA A 207 -7.41 7.22 -11.54
C ALA A 207 -8.26 7.97 -10.51
N GLN A 208 -7.67 8.92 -9.80
CA GLN A 208 -8.45 9.98 -9.18
C GLN A 208 -8.91 10.88 -10.32
N SER A 209 -10.19 10.78 -10.64
CA SER A 209 -10.86 11.68 -11.58
C SER A 209 -10.83 13.11 -11.03
N PHE A 210 -10.05 13.98 -11.65
CA PHE A 210 -10.30 15.42 -11.59
C PHE A 210 -11.10 15.79 -12.84
N GLY A 211 -12.40 15.99 -12.65
CA GLY A 211 -13.26 16.66 -13.63
C GLY A 211 -12.89 18.14 -13.69
N GLY A 212 -12.64 18.63 -14.89
CA GLY A 212 -12.11 19.97 -15.13
C GLY A 212 -13.15 21.10 -15.01
N ILE A 213 -12.62 22.32 -14.92
CA ILE A 213 -13.29 23.52 -15.43
C ILE A 213 -12.38 24.07 -16.52
N ALA A 214 -12.90 24.05 -17.75
CA ALA A 214 -12.27 24.65 -18.92
C ALA A 214 -12.25 26.18 -18.79
N ARG A 215 -11.13 26.79 -19.17
CA ARG A 215 -11.09 28.16 -19.67
C ARG A 215 -10.10 28.23 -20.84
N SER A 216 -10.48 29.03 -21.82
CA SER A 216 -10.14 29.01 -23.25
C SER A 216 -8.86 29.79 -23.64
N GLN A 217 -8.05 29.17 -24.53
CA GLN A 217 -7.24 29.71 -25.66
C GLN A 217 -6.04 30.67 -25.42
N PRO A 218 -5.09 30.83 -26.40
CA PRO A 218 -4.58 29.87 -27.39
C PRO A 218 -3.02 29.84 -27.56
N GLU A 219 -2.57 28.80 -28.27
CA GLU A 219 -1.36 28.60 -29.10
C GLU A 219 -0.06 29.41 -28.87
N GLN A 220 1.06 28.70 -28.66
CA GLN A 220 2.27 28.83 -29.51
C GLN A 220 2.99 27.47 -29.65
N ARG A 221 3.57 27.26 -30.83
CA ARG A 221 4.05 25.99 -31.43
C ARG A 221 5.43 25.52 -30.95
N LEU A 222 5.53 24.18 -30.83
CA LEU A 222 6.61 23.25 -31.24
C LEU A 222 8.09 23.73 -31.23
N SER A 223 8.92 23.02 -30.48
CA SER A 223 10.03 22.23 -31.06
C SER A 223 10.51 21.15 -30.07
N ALA A 224 10.64 19.93 -30.59
CA ALA A 224 11.20 18.77 -29.90
C ALA A 224 12.65 18.59 -30.34
N GLN A 225 13.56 18.29 -29.41
CA GLN A 225 14.82 17.62 -29.74
C GLN A 225 15.14 16.53 -28.71
N VAL A 226 15.18 15.31 -29.22
CA VAL A 226 15.63 14.08 -28.58
C VAL A 226 17.11 13.92 -28.92
N TYR A 227 17.98 13.68 -27.94
CA TYR A 227 19.32 13.17 -28.19
C TYR A 227 19.63 12.02 -27.24
N TRP A 228 19.91 10.86 -27.83
CA TRP A 228 20.59 9.74 -27.19
C TRP A 228 21.65 9.18 -28.13
N ALA A 229 22.72 8.70 -27.51
CA ALA A 229 23.77 7.76 -27.96
C ALA A 229 25.11 8.33 -28.46
N GLY A 230 26.18 7.84 -27.83
CA GLY A 230 27.40 7.41 -28.54
C GLY A 230 28.75 7.99 -28.09
N THR A 231 29.41 7.31 -27.13
CA THR A 231 30.87 7.00 -27.03
C THR A 231 31.87 7.77 -27.93
N LYS A 232 33.02 8.26 -27.47
CA LYS A 232 34.21 7.49 -27.00
C LYS A 232 35.30 8.42 -26.41
N LEU A 233 36.16 7.81 -25.59
CA LEU A 233 37.40 8.25 -24.96
C LEU A 233 38.26 9.29 -25.70
N ASP A 234 38.94 10.16 -24.94
CA ASP A 234 40.40 10.21 -25.05
C ASP A 234 41.08 10.54 -23.70
N TRP A 235 42.19 9.87 -23.45
CA TRP A 235 43.04 9.98 -22.26
C TRP A 235 44.23 10.90 -22.57
N LYS A 236 44.52 11.90 -21.72
CA LYS A 236 45.91 12.35 -21.51
C LYS A 236 46.16 12.69 -20.05
N VAL A 237 47.24 12.09 -19.56
CA VAL A 237 47.81 12.18 -18.21
C VAL A 237 49.19 12.87 -18.32
N ASN A 238 49.63 13.47 -17.21
CA ASN A 238 50.96 13.98 -16.83
C ASN A 238 51.22 15.49 -17.01
N HIS A 239 51.35 16.22 -15.88
CA HIS A 239 52.60 16.59 -15.15
C HIS A 239 53.38 17.65 -15.96
N ASP A 240 53.86 18.78 -15.45
CA ASP A 240 54.41 19.10 -14.13
C ASP A 240 54.70 20.62 -14.01
N VAL A 241 54.88 21.07 -12.76
CA VAL A 241 55.56 22.26 -12.19
C VAL A 241 55.63 23.66 -12.84
N SER A 242 55.32 24.64 -11.97
CA SER A 242 56.19 25.74 -11.46
C SER A 242 56.02 27.20 -11.92
N ARG A 243 55.94 28.07 -10.89
CA ARG A 243 56.26 29.51 -10.81
C ARG A 243 55.35 30.43 -11.64
N ILE A 244 54.70 31.44 -11.09
CA ILE A 244 55.10 32.50 -10.13
C ILE A 244 53.90 32.84 -9.24
#